data_AF-A0A897NEQ5-F1
#
_entry.id   AF-A0A897NEQ5-F1
#
_cell.length_a   1.000
_cell.length_b   1.000
_cell.length_c   1.000
_cell.angle_alpha   90.00
_cell.angle_beta   90.00
_cell.angle_gamma   90.00
#
_symmetry.space_group_name_H-M   'P 1'
#
loop_
_entity.id
_entity.type
_entity.pdbx_description
1 polymer ?
#
loop_
_entity_poly.entity_id
_entity_poly.type
_entity_poly.pdbx_seq_one_letter_code
_entity_poly.pdbx_strand_id
1 'polypeptide(L)'
;MSVRRLSRPKLSVHVSEYVGLVAALVAVWGVGDALSTLWAIEATGSIGGEANPWIRAVLAHDPALLLVVKTAVVAVVGGLLLSQREFVQSVPGWRLWFGSLLAVGSIIVAGNVSVGLAAVL
;
A
#
# COMPACT_ATOMS: atom_id res chain seq x y z
N MET A 1 27.85 -45.40 -14.32
CA MET A 1 27.78 -43.93 -14.13
C MET A 1 26.36 -43.56 -13.74
N SER A 2 26.14 -43.12 -12.49
CA SER A 2 24.81 -42.77 -11.94
C SER A 2 24.64 -41.26 -11.96
N VAL A 3 23.74 -40.75 -12.80
CA VAL A 3 23.42 -39.32 -12.88
C VAL A 3 22.41 -39.00 -11.77
N ARG A 4 22.88 -38.37 -10.69
CA ARG A 4 22.01 -37.81 -9.65
C ARG A 4 21.09 -36.77 -10.27
N ARG A 5 19.80 -37.09 -10.41
CA ARG A 5 18.75 -36.07 -10.62
C ARG A 5 18.69 -35.20 -9.38
N LEU A 6 19.23 -33.99 -9.49
CA LEU A 6 18.99 -32.92 -8.52
C LEU A 6 17.51 -32.52 -8.65
N SER A 7 16.70 -32.97 -7.71
CA SER A 7 15.32 -32.50 -7.55
C SER A 7 15.35 -31.00 -7.26
N ARG A 8 14.93 -30.18 -8.24
CA ARG A 8 14.70 -28.75 -8.03
C ARG A 8 13.58 -28.59 -6.99
N PRO A 9 13.80 -27.91 -5.86
CA PRO A 9 12.71 -27.58 -4.96
C PRO A 9 11.79 -26.60 -5.69
N LYS A 10 10.58 -27.07 -6.04
CA LYS A 10 9.49 -26.18 -6.44
C LYS A 10 8.99 -25.51 -5.18
N LEU A 11 9.49 -24.31 -4.89
CA LEU A 11 8.96 -23.45 -3.85
C LEU A 11 7.60 -22.92 -4.35
N SER A 12 6.54 -23.71 -4.23
CA SER A 12 5.18 -23.23 -4.51
C SER A 12 4.65 -22.53 -3.26
N VAL A 13 4.88 -21.21 -3.16
CA VAL A 13 4.25 -20.40 -2.12
C VAL A 13 2.78 -20.23 -2.49
N HIS A 14 1.92 -21.03 -1.88
CA HIS A 14 0.47 -20.94 -2.10
C HIS A 14 -0.10 -19.88 -1.14
N VAL A 15 -0.05 -18.61 -1.54
CA VAL A 15 -0.65 -17.52 -0.78
C VAL A 15 -2.16 -17.56 -1.02
N SER A 16 -2.96 -17.60 0.05
CA SER A 16 -4.42 -17.48 -0.07
C SER A 16 -4.77 -16.15 -0.76
N GLU A 17 -5.74 -16.17 -1.68
CA GLU A 17 -6.26 -14.98 -2.37
C GLU A 17 -6.52 -13.81 -1.41
N TYR A 18 -7.13 -14.09 -0.25
CA TYR A 18 -7.42 -13.08 0.77
C TYR A 18 -6.14 -12.41 1.30
N VAL A 19 -5.14 -13.22 1.65
CA VAL A 19 -3.84 -12.72 2.14
C VAL A 19 -3.15 -11.90 1.06
N GLY A 20 -3.25 -12.33 -0.20
CA GLY A 20 -2.75 -11.56 -1.34
C GLY A 20 -3.43 -10.19 -1.48
N LEU A 21 -4.75 -10.12 -1.31
CA LEU A 21 -5.50 -8.86 -1.34
C LEU A 21 -5.17 -7.94 -0.17
N VAL A 22 -4.98 -8.47 1.04
CA VAL A 22 -4.51 -7.68 2.20
C VAL A 22 -3.10 -7.16 1.94
N ALA A 23 -2.19 -8.00 1.45
CA ALA A 23 -0.83 -7.59 1.12
C ALA A 23 -0.82 -6.49 0.03
N ALA A 24 -1.67 -6.62 -0.99
CA ALA A 24 -1.84 -5.60 -2.02
C ALA A 24 -2.36 -4.28 -1.42
N LEU A 25 -3.32 -4.32 -0.49
CA LEU A 25 -3.80 -3.10 0.19
C LEU A 25 -2.68 -2.42 0.96
N VAL A 26 -1.90 -3.18 1.72
CA VAL A 26 -0.75 -2.66 2.48
C VAL A 26 0.29 -2.04 1.54
N ALA A 27 0.57 -2.71 0.41
CA ALA A 27 1.51 -2.20 -0.58
C ALA A 27 1.03 -0.89 -1.22
N VAL A 28 -0.24 -0.79 -1.64
CA VAL A 28 -0.78 0.40 -2.33
C VAL A 28 -0.99 1.55 -1.34
N TRP A 29 -1.77 1.34 -0.28
CA TRP A 29 -2.17 2.41 0.65
C TRP A 29 -1.13 2.74 1.72
N GLY A 30 -0.20 1.83 1.98
CA GLY A 30 0.94 2.05 2.85
C GLY A 30 2.12 2.58 2.08
N VAL A 31 2.83 1.68 1.40
CA VAL A 31 4.12 1.97 0.77
C VAL A 31 3.97 2.90 -0.43
N GLY A 32 3.11 2.53 -1.38
CA GLY A 32 2.89 3.30 -2.61
C GLY A 32 2.42 4.72 -2.31
N ASP A 33 1.39 4.86 -1.48
CA ASP A 33 0.86 6.17 -1.09
C ASP A 33 1.92 7.01 -0.36
N ALA A 34 2.60 6.46 0.66
CA ALA A 34 3.62 7.20 1.39
C ALA A 34 4.77 7.68 0.50
N LEU A 35 5.33 6.79 -0.33
CA LEU A 35 6.45 7.12 -1.20
C LEU A 35 6.04 8.12 -2.28
N SER A 36 4.86 7.95 -2.87
CA SER A 36 4.36 8.88 -3.90
C SER A 36 4.06 10.26 -3.33
N THR A 37 3.48 10.35 -2.13
CA THR A 37 3.26 11.62 -1.43
C THR A 37 4.58 12.32 -1.12
N LEU A 38 5.54 11.62 -0.50
CA LEU A 38 6.84 12.21 -0.17
C LEU A 38 7.58 12.69 -1.41
N TRP A 39 7.56 11.89 -2.48
CA TRP A 39 8.18 12.26 -3.74
C TRP A 39 7.50 13.47 -4.40
N ALA A 40 6.16 13.55 -4.38
CA ALA A 40 5.44 14.70 -4.91
C ALA A 40 5.74 15.99 -4.12
N ILE A 41 5.88 15.90 -2.79
CA ILE A 41 6.26 17.02 -1.93
C ILE A 41 7.68 17.46 -2.23
N GLU A 42 8.63 16.52 -2.33
CA GLU A 42 10.02 16.81 -2.67
C GLU A 42 10.13 17.50 -4.04
N ALA A 43 9.40 16.99 -5.04
CA ALA A 43 9.37 17.53 -6.39
C ALA A 43 8.75 18.93 -6.47
N THR A 44 7.70 19.20 -5.69
CA THR A 44 6.98 20.49 -5.71
C THR A 44 7.54 21.51 -4.72
N GLY A 45 8.32 21.08 -3.73
CA GLY A 45 8.74 21.92 -2.59
C GLY A 45 7.58 22.37 -1.70
N SER A 46 6.40 21.73 -1.77
CA SER A 46 5.19 22.19 -1.09
C SER A 46 4.31 21.06 -0.59
N ILE A 47 3.83 21.20 0.64
CA ILE A 47 2.79 20.34 1.22
C ILE A 47 1.36 20.83 0.89
N GLY A 48 1.23 21.95 0.17
CA GLY A 48 -0.07 22.58 -0.12
C GLY A 48 -1.01 21.72 -0.96
N GLY A 49 -0.46 20.77 -1.73
CA GLY A 49 -1.22 19.80 -2.52
C GLY A 49 -1.82 18.63 -1.72
N GLU A 50 -1.41 18.43 -0.46
CA GLU A 50 -1.92 17.32 0.37
C GLU A 50 -3.36 17.59 0.80
N ALA A 51 -4.32 16.83 0.27
CA ALA A 51 -5.74 17.03 0.53
C ALA A 51 -6.15 16.66 1.97
N ASN A 52 -5.48 15.71 2.61
CA ASN A 52 -5.81 15.25 3.94
C ASN A 52 -5.26 16.21 5.02
N PRO A 53 -6.11 16.92 5.79
CA PRO A 53 -5.65 17.92 6.75
C PRO A 53 -4.79 17.32 7.87
N TRP A 54 -5.01 16.06 8.25
CA TRP A 54 -4.22 15.39 9.29
C TRP A 54 -2.83 15.02 8.79
N ILE A 55 -2.74 14.50 7.56
CA ILE A 55 -1.44 14.18 6.94
C ILE A 55 -0.66 15.47 6.68
N ARG A 56 -1.34 16.54 6.24
CA ARG A 56 -0.72 17.86 6.10
C ARG A 56 -0.15 18.38 7.43
N ALA A 57 -0.86 18.19 8.54
CA ALA A 57 -0.36 18.56 9.86
C ALA A 57 0.86 17.73 10.29
N VAL A 58 0.87 16.42 10.00
CA VAL A 58 2.03 15.54 10.24
C VAL A 58 3.24 16.00 9.43
N LEU A 59 3.05 16.23 8.13
CA LEU A 59 4.10 16.68 7.21
C LEU A 59 4.67 18.05 7.58
N ALA A 60 3.84 18.96 8.09
CA ALA A 60 4.27 20.27 8.57
C ALA A 60 5.16 20.19 9.83
N HIS A 61 5.04 19.11 10.62
CA HIS A 61 5.89 18.89 11.78
C HIS A 61 7.22 18.23 11.38
N ASP A 62 7.15 17.08 10.70
CA ASP A 62 8.31 16.37 10.15
C ASP A 62 7.83 15.39 9.05
N PRO A 63 8.30 15.53 7.80
CA PRO A 63 7.95 14.63 6.71
C PRO A 63 8.24 13.15 6.99
N ALA A 64 9.27 12.82 7.78
CA ALA A 64 9.61 11.44 8.11
C ALA A 64 8.51 10.75 8.94
N LEU A 65 7.71 11.52 9.69
CA LEU A 65 6.58 10.98 10.46
C LEU A 65 5.49 10.39 9.58
N LEU A 66 5.38 10.79 8.31
CA LEU A 66 4.44 10.18 7.38
C LEU A 66 4.69 8.67 7.27
N LEU A 67 5.96 8.25 7.20
CA LEU A 67 6.32 6.82 7.15
C LEU A 67 5.93 6.09 8.43
N VAL A 68 6.12 6.73 9.59
CA VAL A 68 5.73 6.16 10.89
C VAL A 68 4.23 5.97 10.96
N VAL A 69 3.46 7.01 10.63
CA VAL A 69 1.99 6.97 10.63
C VAL A 69 1.49 5.92 9.65
N LYS A 70 2.02 5.89 8.43
CA LYS A 70 1.64 4.91 7.41
C LYS A 70 1.95 3.48 7.83
N THR A 71 3.13 3.25 8.40
CA THR A 71 3.53 1.94 8.93
C THR A 71 2.60 1.49 10.05
N ALA A 72 2.27 2.38 10.98
CA ALA A 72 1.33 2.08 12.07
C ALA A 72 -0.06 1.75 11.54
N VAL A 73 -0.59 2.55 10.60
CA VAL A 73 -1.90 2.32 9.99
C VAL A 73 -1.95 0.98 9.27
N VAL A 74 -0.96 0.65 8.43
CA VAL A 74 -0.99 -0.62 7.70
C VAL A 74 -0.73 -1.83 8.60
N ALA A 75 0.05 -1.69 9.67
CA ALA A 75 0.22 -2.75 10.65
C ALA A 75 -1.11 -3.04 11.37
N VAL A 76 -1.81 -2.01 11.83
CA VAL A 76 -3.12 -2.15 12.48
C VAL A 76 -4.17 -2.68 11.51
N VAL A 77 -4.36 -2.04 10.36
CA VAL A 77 -5.39 -2.42 9.38
C VAL A 77 -5.09 -3.81 8.80
N GLY A 78 -3.86 -4.06 8.37
CA GLY A 78 -3.44 -5.36 7.86
C GLY A 78 -3.57 -6.47 8.90
N GLY A 79 -3.13 -6.23 10.13
CA GLY A 79 -3.29 -7.16 11.24
C GLY A 79 -4.75 -7.45 11.56
N LEU A 80 -5.60 -6.42 11.60
CA LEU A 80 -7.04 -6.59 11.81
C LEU A 80 -7.70 -7.39 10.69
N LEU A 81 -7.43 -7.07 9.43
CA LEU A 81 -7.97 -7.82 8.28
C LEU A 81 -7.54 -9.29 8.33
N LEU A 82 -6.27 -9.57 8.64
CA LEU A 82 -5.79 -10.95 8.76
C LEU A 82 -6.42 -11.69 9.95
N SER A 83 -6.52 -11.04 11.12
CA SER A 83 -7.09 -11.65 12.33
C SER A 83 -8.59 -11.88 12.25
N GLN A 84 -9.32 -11.04 11.50
CA GLN A 84 -10.77 -11.09 11.32
C GLN A 84 -11.17 -11.70 9.97
N ARG A 85 -10.28 -12.50 9.36
CA ARG A 85 -10.47 -13.05 8.02
C ARG A 85 -11.83 -13.73 7.84
N GLU A 86 -12.24 -14.60 8.77
CA GLU A 86 -13.49 -15.36 8.65
C GLU A 86 -14.71 -14.44 8.61
N PHE A 87 -14.73 -13.43 9.48
CA PHE A 87 -15.79 -12.42 9.51
C PHE A 87 -15.82 -11.63 8.20
N VAL A 88 -14.68 -11.11 7.74
CA VAL A 88 -14.63 -10.33 6.49
C VAL A 88 -15.07 -11.18 5.29
N GLN A 89 -14.67 -12.46 5.23
CA GLN A 89 -15.07 -13.36 4.14
C GLN A 89 -16.55 -13.78 4.20
N SER A 90 -17.22 -13.64 5.35
CA SER A 90 -18.66 -13.86 5.49
C SER A 90 -19.52 -12.73 4.92
N VAL A 91 -18.95 -11.53 4.76
CA VAL A 91 -19.69 -10.37 4.23
C VAL A 91 -19.80 -10.47 2.70
N PRO A 92 -21.01 -10.49 2.12
CA PRO A 92 -21.17 -10.48 0.67
C PRO A 92 -20.48 -9.27 0.04
N GLY A 93 -19.76 -9.49 -1.05
CA GLY A 93 -19.08 -8.41 -1.78
C GLY A 93 -17.71 -7.99 -1.24
N TRP A 94 -17.15 -8.69 -0.24
CA TRP A 94 -15.82 -8.37 0.30
C TRP A 94 -14.73 -8.28 -0.78
N ARG A 95 -14.76 -9.16 -1.80
CA ARG A 95 -13.81 -9.11 -2.93
C ARG A 95 -13.91 -7.83 -3.73
N LEU A 96 -15.14 -7.42 -4.05
CA LEU A 96 -15.39 -6.18 -4.79
C LEU A 96 -14.94 -4.98 -3.97
N TRP A 97 -15.20 -4.99 -2.66
CA TRP A 97 -14.73 -3.94 -1.74
C TRP A 97 -13.20 -3.83 -1.73
N PHE A 98 -12.47 -4.95 -1.60
CA PHE A 98 -11.00 -4.95 -1.70
C PHE A 98 -10.53 -4.42 -3.07
N GLY A 99 -11.14 -4.89 -4.15
CA GLY A 99 -10.84 -4.43 -5.50
C GLY A 99 -11.06 -2.94 -5.69
N SER A 100 -12.17 -2.40 -5.17
CA SER A 100 -12.48 -0.96 -5.22
C SER A 100 -11.48 -0.14 -4.42
N LEU A 101 -11.11 -0.58 -3.21
CA LEU A 101 -10.09 0.11 -2.43
C LEU A 101 -8.73 0.09 -3.11
N LEU A 102 -8.33 -1.03 -3.72
CA LEU A 102 -7.10 -1.12 -4.48
C LEU A 102 -7.12 -0.17 -5.68
N ALA A 103 -8.23 -0.10 -6.40
CA ALA A 103 -8.40 0.80 -7.54
C ALA A 103 -8.27 2.27 -7.11
N VAL A 104 -8.99 2.68 -6.06
CA VAL A 104 -8.93 4.05 -5.53
C VAL A 104 -7.53 4.39 -5.05
N GLY A 105 -6.90 3.53 -4.27
CA GLY A 105 -5.54 3.75 -3.78
C GLY A 105 -4.53 3.87 -4.94
N SER A 106 -4.68 3.06 -5.97
CA SER A 106 -3.81 3.11 -7.15
C SER A 106 -3.98 4.42 -7.93
N ILE A 107 -5.21 4.95 -8.03
CA ILE A 107 -5.48 6.26 -8.64
C ILE A 107 -4.81 7.38 -7.84
N ILE A 108 -4.88 7.33 -6.50
CA ILE A 108 -4.23 8.32 -5.64
C ILE A 108 -2.72 8.30 -5.83
N VAL A 109 -2.10 7.11 -5.80
CA VAL A 109 -0.66 6.93 -6.04
C VAL A 109 -0.27 7.49 -7.41
N ALA A 110 -1.02 7.14 -8.46
CA ALA A 110 -0.77 7.65 -9.81
C ALA A 110 -0.95 9.18 -9.88
N GLY A 111 -1.90 9.74 -9.15
CA GLY A 111 -2.11 11.18 -9.03
C GLY A 111 -0.91 11.88 -8.40
N ASN A 112 -0.42 11.38 -7.27
CA ASN A 112 0.78 11.90 -6.61
C ASN A 112 2.00 11.83 -7.55
N VAL A 113 2.18 10.70 -8.23
CA VAL A 113 3.25 10.53 -9.24
C VAL A 113 3.09 11.52 -10.39
N SER A 114 1.86 11.81 -10.83
CA SER A 114 1.61 12.77 -11.90
C SER A 114 1.92 14.21 -11.46
N VAL A 115 1.59 14.57 -10.22
CA VAL A 115 1.91 15.89 -9.63
C VAL A 115 3.41 16.10 -9.56
N GLY A 116 4.18 15.15 -9.02
CA GLY A 116 5.62 15.32 -8.96
C GLY A 116 6.27 15.29 -10.36
N LEU A 117 5.71 14.54 -11.32
CA LEU A 117 6.22 14.54 -12.70
C LEU A 117 6.01 15.91 -13.33
N ALA A 118 4.83 16.50 -13.15
CA ALA A 118 4.50 17.83 -13.65
C ALA A 118 5.34 18.95 -13.00
N ALA A 119 5.95 18.71 -11.83
CA ALA A 119 6.79 19.68 -11.14
C ALA A 119 8.26 19.65 -11.59
N VAL A 120 8.74 18.51 -12.12
CA VAL A 120 10.15 18.31 -12.54
C VAL A 120 10.37 18.36 -14.05
N LEU A 121 9.29 18.42 -14.84
CA LEU A 121 9.31 18.58 -16.30
C LEU A 121 9.14 20.05 -16.68
#